data_AF-A0A960EGI7-F1
#
_entry.id   AF-A0A960EGI7-F1
#
_cell.length_a   1.000
_cell.length_b   1.000
_cell.length_c   1.000
_cell.angle_alpha   90.00
_cell.angle_beta   90.00
_cell.angle_gamma   90.00
#
_symmetry.space_group_name_H-M   'P 1'
#
loop_
_entity.id
_entity.type
_entity.pdbx_description
1 polymer ?
#
loop_
_entity_poly.entity_id
_entity_poly.type
_entity_poly.pdbx_seq_one_letter_code
_entity_poly.pdbx_strand_id
1 'polypeptide(L)' 'RSTDEGGSGLGLAIARWIVELHGGTIRAEQVDPHGCRMVVKLPLSR' A
#
# COMPACT_ATOMS: atom_id res chain seq x y z
N ARG A 1 19.49 -9.52 11.90
CA ARG A 1 18.64 -10.35 11.02
C ARG A 1 17.60 -10.99 11.92
N SER A 2 16.41 -10.40 12.00
CA SER A 2 15.30 -10.92 12.81
C SER A 2 14.30 -11.51 11.86
N THR A 3 14.41 -12.81 11.63
CA THR A 3 13.47 -13.63 10.88
C THR A 3 12.74 -14.50 11.89
N ASP A 4 11.78 -13.96 12.65
CA ASP A 4 10.90 -14.81 13.49
C ASP A 4 9.53 -14.20 13.89
N GLU A 5 9.15 -13.00 13.42
CA GLU A 5 7.75 -12.56 13.52
C GLU A 5 7.27 -12.19 12.12
N GLY A 6 6.98 -13.23 11.33
CA GLY A 6 6.33 -13.06 10.04
C GLY A 6 5.01 -12.33 10.26
N GLY A 7 5.00 -11.02 10.03
CA GLY A 7 3.78 -10.24 10.06
C GLY A 7 2.73 -10.95 9.22
N SER A 8 1.48 -10.95 9.66
CA SER A 8 0.36 -11.73 9.09
C SER A 8 0.07 -11.50 7.59
N GLY A 9 0.87 -10.69 6.89
CA GLY A 9 0.64 -10.28 5.50
C GLY A 9 -0.51 -9.29 5.35
N LEU A 10 -1.16 -8.89 6.45
CA LEU A 10 -2.38 -8.09 6.41
C LEU A 10 -2.14 -6.60 6.13
N GLY A 11 -0.92 -6.08 6.30
CA GLY A 11 -0.64 -4.65 6.20
C GLY A 11 -1.09 -4.01 4.88
N LEU A 12 -0.79 -4.66 3.74
CA LEU A 12 -1.21 -4.17 2.43
C LEU A 12 -2.72 -4.32 2.19
N ALA A 13 -3.33 -5.39 2.72
CA ALA A 13 -4.77 -5.59 2.63
C ALA A 13 -5.54 -4.51 3.40
N ILE A 14 -5.08 -4.18 4.62
CA ILE A 14 -5.63 -3.10 5.45
C ILE A 14 -5.44 -1.75 4.75
N ALA A 15 -4.24 -1.46 4.23
CA ALA A 15 -3.98 -0.22 3.52
C ALA A 15 -4.90 -0.06 2.30
N ARG A 16 -5.09 -1.12 1.50
CA ARG A 16 -6.02 -1.12 0.37
C ARG A 16 -7.45 -0.85 0.83
N TRP A 17 -7.92 -1.56 1.85
CA TRP A 17 -9.27 -1.38 2.39
C TRP A 17 -9.52 0.06 2.86
N ILE A 18 -8.58 0.66 3.59
CA ILE A 18 -8.68 2.06 4.03
C ILE A 18 -8.76 2.99 2.83
N VAL A 19 -7.88 2.82 1.83
CA VAL A 19 -7.89 3.69 0.65
C VAL A 19 -9.19 3.58 -0.13
N GLU A 20 -9.72 2.36 -0.32
CA GLU A 20 -11.01 2.11 -0.99
C GLU A 20 -12.18 2.72 -0.20
N LEU A 21 -12.17 2.62 1.13
CA LEU A 21 -13.18 3.23 2.00
C LEU A 21 -13.25 4.76 1.82
N HIS A 22 -12.12 5.41 1.51
CA HIS A 22 -12.04 6.84 1.24
C HIS A 22 -12.29 7.19 -0.24
N GLY A 23 -12.76 6.24 -1.07
CA GLY A 23 -13.00 6.45 -2.50
C GLY A 23 -11.72 6.61 -3.33
N GLY A 24 -10.59 6.17 -2.78
CA GLY A 24 -9.29 6.27 -3.41
C GLY A 24 -8.84 5.02 -4.14
N THR A 25 -7.59 5.06 -4.60
CA THR A 25 -6.91 3.91 -5.22
C THR A 25 -5.48 3.79 -4.71
N ILE A 26 -4.97 2.56 -4.59
CA ILE A 26 -3.59 2.25 -4.23
C ILE A 26 -3.00 1.28 -5.26
N ARG A 27 -1.74 1.50 -5.67
CA ARG A 27 -1.01 0.61 -6.57
C ARG A 27 0.49 0.62 -6.30
N ALA A 28 1.14 -0.49 -6.61
CA ALA A 28 2.60 -0.56 -6.65
C ALA A 28 3.10 -0.22 -8.06
N GLU A 29 4.22 0.48 -8.13
CA GLU A 29 4.96 0.77 -9.36
C GLU A 29 6.37 0.17 -9.28
N GLN A 30 6.86 -0.25 -10.45
CA GLN A 30 8.26 -0.59 -10.61
C GLN A 30 9.11 0.67 -10.48
N VAL A 31 10.26 0.53 -9.81
CA VAL A 31 11.27 1.58 -9.74
C VAL A 31 12.53 1.05 -10.41
N ASP A 32 12.98 1.77 -11.44
CA ASP A 32 14.25 1.51 -12.10
C ASP A 32 15.33 2.40 -11.46
N PRO A 33 16.54 1.88 -11.17
CA PRO A 33 17.00 0.51 -11.36
C PRO A 33 16.54 -0.50 -10.28
N HIS A 34 16.03 -0.03 -9.13
CA HIS A 34 15.52 -0.88 -8.05
C HIS A 34 14.74 -0.06 -7.02
N GLY A 35 13.80 -0.71 -6.34
CA GLY A 35 13.05 -0.14 -5.22
C GLY A 35 11.57 -0.53 -5.24
N CYS A 36 10.80 0.08 -4.36
CA CYS A 36 9.34 -0.07 -4.29
C CYS A 36 8.71 1.31 -4.20
N ARG A 37 7.81 1.63 -5.13
CA ARG A 37 7.01 2.84 -5.08
C ARG A 37 5.54 2.47 -4.93
N MET A 38 4.96 2.86 -3.80
CA MET A 38 3.51 2.78 -3.59
C MET A 38 2.88 4.12 -3.92
N VAL A 39 1.86 4.12 -4.77
CA VAL A 39 1.13 5.32 -5.19
C VAL A 39 -0.30 5.24 -4.67
N VAL A 40 -0.69 6.22 -3.86
CA VAL A 40 -2.06 6.38 -3.34
C VAL A 40 -2.68 7.63 -3.95
N LYS A 41 -3.92 7.52 -4.41
CA LYS A 41 -4.73 8.66 -4.89
C LYS A 41 -6.00 8.73 -4.06
N LEU A 42 -6.31 9.91 -3.53
CA LEU A 42 -7.52 10.19 -2.75
C LEU A 42 -8.28 11.38 -3.36
N PRO A 43 -9.62 11.41 -3.29
CA PRO A 43 -10.41 12.60 -3.62
C PRO A 43 -10.07 13.78 -2.69
N LEU A 44 -10.05 15.01 -3.22
CA LEU A 44 -9.75 16.23 -2.43
C LEU A 44 -10.97 16.75 -1.65
N SER A 45 -12.18 16.39 -2.07
CA SER A 45 -13.45 16.71 -1.40
C SER A 45 -14.47 15.64 -1.74
N ARG A 46 -15.51 15.53 -0.90
CA ARG A 46 -16.64 14.64 -1.12
C ARG A 46 -17.60 15.20 -2.17
#